data_AF-A0A402A5H4-F1
#
_entry.id   AF-A0A402A5H4-F1
#
_cell.length_a   1.000
_cell.length_b   1.000
_cell.length_c   1.000
_cell.angle_alpha   90.00
_cell.angle_beta   90.00
_cell.angle_gamma   90.00
#
_symmetry.space_group_name_H-M   'P 1'
#
loop_
_entity.id
_entity.type
_entity.pdbx_description
1 polymer ?
#
loop_
_entity_poly.entity_id
_entity_poly.type
_entity_poly.pdbx_seq_one_letter_code
_entity_poly.pdbx_strand_id
1 'polypeptide(L)'
;MSEEEKLLSAGEAASYLAEKWGMPSYSTVAFRQLRHRRKNLRPAMLTDNASLWRKEDLDQIKKPSLSNPRAKRKKKDAEETVDKDEQRMVVLSY
;
A
#
# COMPACT_ATOMS: atom_id res chain seq x y z
N MET A 1 7.93 -39.81 5.18
CA MET A 1 7.54 -38.62 5.95
C MET A 1 7.10 -37.60 4.92
N SER A 2 5.81 -37.58 4.57
CA SER A 2 5.29 -36.60 3.62
C SER A 2 5.29 -35.25 4.34
N GLU A 3 6.25 -34.39 4.01
CA GLU A 3 6.11 -32.96 4.25
C GLU A 3 4.90 -32.54 3.42
N GLU A 4 3.71 -32.52 4.05
CA GLU A 4 2.57 -31.85 3.46
C GLU A 4 3.03 -30.43 3.15
N GLU A 5 3.18 -30.10 1.86
CA GLU A 5 3.32 -28.71 1.41
C GLU A 5 2.10 -27.97 1.98
N LYS A 6 2.23 -27.38 3.17
CA LYS A 6 1.14 -26.69 3.86
C LYS A 6 0.86 -25.40 3.10
N LEU A 7 0.01 -25.55 2.10
CA LEU A 7 -0.58 -24.48 1.33
C LEU A 7 -1.54 -23.71 2.24
N LEU A 8 -1.30 -22.42 2.37
CA LEU A 8 -2.05 -21.52 3.25
C LEU A 8 -3.02 -20.70 2.43
N SER A 9 -4.26 -20.61 2.89
CA SER A 9 -5.24 -19.67 2.36
C SER A 9 -4.83 -18.21 2.62
N ALA A 10 -5.53 -17.25 2.01
CA ALA A 10 -5.23 -15.82 2.22
C ALA A 10 -5.33 -15.40 3.70
N GLY A 11 -6.25 -16.02 4.45
CA GLY A 11 -6.44 -15.73 5.88
C GLY A 11 -5.30 -16.30 6.71
N GLU A 12 -4.95 -17.57 6.48
CA GLU A 12 -3.85 -18.22 7.19
C GLU A 12 -2.49 -17.62 6.85
N ALA A 13 -2.28 -17.25 5.58
CA ALA A 13 -1.09 -16.52 5.14
C ALA A 13 -0.96 -15.17 5.85
N ALA A 14 -2.08 -14.46 6.05
CA ALA A 14 -2.08 -13.20 6.77
C ALA A 14 -1.73 -13.40 8.26
N SER A 15 -2.34 -14.39 8.91
CA SER A 15 -2.02 -14.74 10.30
C SER A 15 -0.56 -15.17 10.48
N TYR A 16 -0.04 -16.00 9.57
CA TYR A 16 1.35 -16.45 9.56
C TYR A 16 2.32 -15.27 9.45
N LEU A 17 2.05 -14.32 8.55
CA LEU A 17 2.85 -13.11 8.42
C LEU A 17 2.74 -12.20 9.65
N ALA A 18 1.58 -12.14 10.31
CA ALA A 18 1.40 -11.38 11.55
C ALA A 18 2.33 -11.93 12.65
N GLU A 19 2.31 -13.24 12.85
CA GLU A 19 3.17 -13.94 13.80
C GLU A 19 4.65 -13.74 13.47
N LYS A 20 5.03 -13.97 12.21
CA LYS A 20 6.42 -13.80 11.74
C LYS A 20 6.94 -12.37 11.93
N TRP A 21 6.09 -11.37 11.74
CA TRP A 21 6.49 -9.96 11.87
C TRP A 21 6.33 -9.41 13.28
N GLY A 22 5.88 -10.22 14.24
CA GLY A 22 5.56 -9.78 15.60
C GLY A 22 4.49 -8.69 15.62
N MET A 23 3.48 -8.79 14.74
CA MET A 23 2.35 -7.86 14.67
C MET A 23 1.14 -8.49 15.36
N PRO A 24 0.35 -7.71 16.13
CA PRO A 24 -0.79 -8.23 16.87
C PRO A 24 -1.91 -8.74 15.95
N SER A 25 -2.01 -8.16 14.75
CA SER A 25 -2.88 -8.67 13.69
C SER A 25 -2.39 -8.20 12.32
N TYR A 26 -2.61 -9.01 11.30
CA TYR A 26 -2.42 -8.62 9.90
C TYR A 26 -3.66 -9.04 9.12
N SER A 27 -4.33 -8.09 8.48
CA SER A 27 -5.61 -8.36 7.83
C SER A 27 -5.43 -9.02 6.47
N THR A 28 -6.39 -9.87 6.10
CA THR A 28 -6.47 -10.48 4.76
C THR A 28 -6.52 -9.41 3.66
N VAL A 29 -7.11 -8.25 3.94
CA VAL A 29 -7.13 -7.09 3.02
C VAL A 29 -5.73 -6.51 2.82
N ALA A 30 -4.96 -6.34 3.90
CA ALA A 30 -3.58 -5.88 3.83
C ALA A 30 -2.72 -6.87 3.03
N PHE A 31 -2.92 -8.17 3.24
CA PHE A 31 -2.26 -9.22 2.46
C PHE A 31 -2.62 -9.14 0.96
N ARG A 32 -3.90 -8.96 0.62
CA ARG A 32 -4.34 -8.78 -0.78
C ARG A 32 -3.72 -7.54 -1.43
N GLN A 33 -3.60 -6.44 -0.70
CA GLN A 33 -2.92 -5.23 -1.18
C GLN A 33 -1.43 -5.47 -1.37
N LEU A 34 -0.78 -6.19 -0.45
CA LEU A 34 0.63 -6.55 -0.55
C LEU A 34 0.88 -7.41 -1.80
N ARG A 35 0.03 -8.41 -2.04
CA ARG A 35 0.03 -9.22 -3.26
C ARG A 35 -0.08 -8.35 -4.51
N HIS A 36 -1.03 -7.41 -4.54
CA HIS A 36 -1.18 -6.51 -5.68
C HIS A 36 0.07 -5.64 -5.93
N ARG A 37 0.79 -5.26 -4.86
CA ARG A 37 2.03 -4.47 -4.98
C ARG A 37 3.24 -5.31 -5.38
N ARG A 38 3.29 -6.59 -5.00
CA ARG A 38 4.40 -7.50 -5.30
C ARG A 38 4.04 -8.43 -6.46
N LYS A 39 4.53 -8.12 -7.66
CA LYS A 39 4.35 -8.94 -8.87
C LYS A 39 4.81 -10.40 -8.72
N ASN A 40 5.71 -10.67 -7.77
CA ASN A 40 6.29 -11.99 -7.53
C ASN A 40 5.49 -12.82 -6.52
N LEU A 41 4.50 -12.25 -5.83
CA LEU A 41 3.68 -13.00 -4.87
C LEU A 41 2.45 -13.57 -5.58
N ARG A 42 2.63 -14.75 -6.19
CA ARG A 42 1.57 -15.48 -6.88
C ARG A 42 1.07 -16.62 -5.99
N PRO A 43 -0.22 -16.97 -6.06
CA PRO A 43 -0.68 -18.19 -5.42
C PRO A 43 0.02 -19.39 -6.06
N ALA A 44 0.48 -20.31 -5.22
CA ALA A 44 1.07 -21.56 -5.65
C ALA A 44 -0.01 -22.49 -6.22
N MET A 45 -1.22 -22.43 -5.66
CA MET A 45 -2.37 -23.17 -6.16
C MET A 45 -3.58 -22.25 -6.21
N LEU A 46 -4.31 -22.31 -7.33
CA LEU A 46 -5.60 -21.66 -7.50
C LEU A 46 -6.65 -22.77 -7.52
N THR A 47 -7.55 -22.77 -6.53
CA THR A 47 -8.77 -23.57 -6.56
C THR A 47 -9.93 -22.66 -6.97
N ASP A 48 -11.06 -23.25 -7.40
CA ASP A 48 -12.22 -22.50 -7.90
C ASP A 48 -12.71 -21.41 -6.93
N ASN A 49 -12.48 -21.58 -5.63
CA ASN A 49 -12.91 -20.65 -4.58
C ASN A 49 -11.78 -20.08 -3.71
N ALA A 50 -10.52 -20.55 -3.86
CA ALA A 50 -9.44 -20.10 -2.99
C ALA A 50 -8.09 -19.99 -3.72
N SER A 51 -7.34 -18.98 -3.33
CA SER A 51 -5.92 -18.86 -3.66
C SER A 51 -5.12 -19.38 -2.48
N LEU A 52 -4.18 -20.28 -2.73
CA LEU A 52 -3.30 -20.86 -1.73
C LEU A 52 -1.84 -20.48 -2.00
N TRP A 53 -1.08 -20.21 -0.93
CA TRP A 53 0.32 -19.81 -0.97
C TRP A 53 1.19 -20.81 -0.23
N ARG A 54 2.41 -21.02 -0.72
CA ARG A 54 3.42 -21.80 -0.02
C ARG A 54 4.02 -20.98 1.12
N LYS A 55 4.39 -21.66 2.21
CA LYS A 55 5.09 -21.02 3.32
C LYS A 55 6.43 -20.42 2.89
N GLU A 56 7.18 -21.09 2.01
CA GLU A 56 8.46 -20.54 1.53
C GLU A 56 8.28 -19.19 0.81
N ASP A 57 7.21 -19.04 0.02
CA ASP A 57 6.91 -17.79 -0.69
C ASP A 57 6.56 -16.66 0.30
N LEU A 58 5.81 -16.99 1.35
CA LEU A 58 5.51 -16.05 2.44
C LEU A 58 6.76 -15.69 3.23
N ASP A 59 7.70 -16.62 3.36
CA ASP A 59 8.91 -16.39 4.12
C ASP A 59 9.86 -15.38 3.47
N GLN A 60 9.87 -15.32 2.14
CA GLN A 60 10.60 -14.31 1.37
C GLN A 60 9.99 -12.92 1.50
N ILE A 61 8.79 -12.79 2.08
CA ILE A 61 8.14 -11.50 2.29
C ILE A 61 8.76 -10.78 3.50
N LYS A 62 9.65 -9.84 3.19
CA LYS A 62 10.12 -8.85 4.17
C LYS A 62 8.95 -8.07 4.77
N LYS A 63 9.00 -7.85 6.09
CA LYS A 63 8.08 -6.99 6.83
C LYS A 63 7.93 -5.67 6.09
N PRO A 64 6.70 -5.25 5.71
CA PRO A 64 6.52 -3.93 5.15
C PRO A 64 7.01 -2.94 6.20
N SER A 65 7.99 -2.09 5.84
CA SER A 65 8.28 -0.95 6.69
C SER A 65 6.97 -0.17 6.80
N LEU A 66 6.58 0.20 8.01
CA LEU A 66 5.54 1.21 8.22
C LEU A 66 6.11 2.51 7.65
N SER A 67 6.09 2.65 6.32
CA SER A 67 6.61 3.82 5.65
C SER A 67 5.78 4.99 6.15
N ASN A 68 6.48 6.03 6.62
CA ASN A 68 5.96 7.25 7.20
C ASN A 68 4.54 7.61 6.71
N PRO A 69 3.66 8.06 7.62
CA PRO A 69 2.29 8.44 7.28
C PRO A 69 2.33 9.30 6.02
N ARG A 70 1.53 8.93 5.01
CA ARG A 70 1.39 9.64 3.75
C ARG A 70 1.41 11.12 4.07
N ALA A 71 2.50 11.82 3.73
CA ALA A 71 2.66 13.22 4.04
C ALA A 71 1.39 13.90 3.56
N LYS A 72 0.56 14.39 4.50
CA LYS A 72 -0.65 15.12 4.12
C LYS A 72 -0.14 16.21 3.19
N ARG A 73 -0.64 16.24 1.95
CA ARG A 73 -0.43 17.41 1.08
C ARG A 73 -0.98 18.56 1.92
N LYS A 74 -0.08 19.34 2.55
CA LYS A 74 -0.47 20.62 3.12
C LYS A 74 -1.06 21.36 1.93
N LYS A 75 -2.35 21.67 2.01
CA LYS A 75 -2.94 22.68 1.13
C LYS A 75 -2.01 23.88 1.30
N LYS A 76 -1.38 24.31 0.20
CA LYS A 76 -0.76 25.64 0.20
C LYS A 76 -1.95 26.58 0.35
N ASP A 77 -2.11 27.15 1.53
CA ASP A 77 -2.91 28.34 1.71
C ASP A 77 -2.32 29.37 0.76
N ALA A 78 -3.08 29.71 -0.29
CA ALA A 78 -2.73 30.76 -1.22
C ALA A 78 -3.03 32.09 -0.52
N GLU A 79 -2.15 32.46 0.39
CA GLU A 79 -2.03 33.83 0.88
C GLU A 79 -0.86 34.45 0.12
N GLU A 80 -1.17 35.00 -1.05
CA GLU A 80 -0.28 35.92 -1.76
C GLU A 80 -1.07 37.21 -1.98
N THR A 81 -1.16 37.98 -0.91
CA THR A 81 -1.34 39.42 -0.96
C THR A 81 -0.14 40.02 -1.69
N VAL A 82 -0.33 40.43 -2.94
CA VAL A 82 0.59 41.35 -3.60
C VAL A 82 -0.21 42.51 -4.14
N ASP A 83 -0.18 43.59 -3.35
CA ASP A 83 -0.36 44.97 -3.76
C ASP A 83 0.40 45.24 -5.07
N LYS A 84 -0.31 45.69 -6.10
CA LYS A 84 0.27 46.35 -7.26
C LYS A 84 -0.59 47.53 -7.65
N ASP A 85 -0.22 48.66 -7.05
CA ASP A 85 -0.26 49.98 -7.66
C ASP A 85 0.01 49.96 -9.17
N GLU A 86 -0.66 50.91 -9.83
CA GLU A 86 -0.24 51.57 -11.07
C GLU A 86 0.04 50.71 -12.32
N GLN A 87 -0.86 50.75 -13.30
CA GLN A 87 -0.62 51.48 -14.55
C GLN A 87 -1.74 51.30 -15.59
N ARG A 88 -2.17 52.46 -16.15
CA ARG A 88 -2.79 52.68 -17.47
C ARG A 88 -4.25 52.20 -17.58
N MET A 89 -5.23 53.06 -17.88
CA MET A 89 -5.25 53.92 -19.06
C MET A 89 -6.12 55.15 -18.80
N VAL A 90 -5.48 56.32 -18.83
CA VAL A 90 -6.11 57.55 -19.28
C VAL A 90 -6.40 57.36 -20.77
N VAL A 91 -7.65 57.09 -21.15
CA VAL A 91 -8.10 57.28 -22.53
C VAL A 91 -8.96 58.54 -22.52
N LEU A 92 -8.29 59.66 -22.79
CA LEU A 92 -8.90 60.95 -23.07
C LEU A 92 -8.14 61.55 -24.27
N SER A 93 -8.91 62.11 -25.20
CA SER A 93 -8.59 62.60 -26.56
C SER A 93 -8.78 61.52 -27.64
N TYR A 94 -9.63 61.70 -28.64
CA TYR A 94 -10.12 62.92 -29.31
C TYR A 94 -11.64 62.98 -29.42
#